data_AF-A0A5B2TBK2-F1
#
_entry.id   AF-A0A5B2TBK2-F1
#
_cell.length_a   1.000
_cell.length_b   1.000
_cell.length_c   1.000
_cell.angle_alpha   90.00
_cell.angle_beta   90.00
_cell.angle_gamma   90.00
#
_symmetry.space_group_name_H-M   'P 1'
#
loop_
_entity.id
_entity.type
_entity.pdbx_description
1 polymer ?
#
loop_
_entity_poly.entity_id
_entity_poly.type
_entity_poly.pdbx_seq_one_letter_code
_entity_poly.pdbx_strand_id
1 'polypeptide(L)' 'MFELRQEKDGGFSVWVSGGDRVAMLKTRDAAEALLDALEDAWDDAFLRAVSEVQEDYGADFIDPLPPATN' A
#
# COMPACT_ATOMS: atom_id res chain seq x y z
N MET A 1 5.14 -2.54 -3.55
CA MET A 1 4.22 -1.41 -3.80
C MET A 1 4.87 -0.11 -3.38
N PHE A 2 5.48 -0.12 -2.21
CA PHE A 2 6.43 0.89 -1.83
C PHE A 2 7.86 0.35 -2.01
N GLU A 3 8.81 1.26 -2.14
CA GLU A 3 10.23 0.95 -2.30
C GLU A 3 11.05 1.78 -1.34
N LEU A 4 11.98 1.13 -0.65
CA LEU A 4 12.99 1.79 0.15
C LEU A 4 14.27 1.93 -0.65
N ARG A 5 14.78 3.16 -0.74
CA ARG A 5 16.01 3.49 -1.47
C ARG A 5 16.99 4.18 -0.53
N GLN A 6 18.27 3.83 -0.63
CA GLN A 6 19.34 4.54 0.08
C GLN A 6 19.84 5.70 -0.78
N GLU A 7 19.87 6.90 -0.19
CA GLU A 7 20.29 8.13 -0.84
C GLU A 7 21.80 8.35 -0.70
N LYS A 8 22.36 9.17 -1.60
CA LYS A 8 23.81 9.44 -1.65
C LYS A 8 24.36 10.14 -0.40
N ASP A 9 23.50 10.81 0.36
CA ASP A 9 23.82 11.48 1.62
C ASP A 9 23.72 10.55 2.84
N GLY A 10 23.42 9.27 2.63
CA GLY A 10 23.22 8.29 3.68
C GLY A 10 21.80 8.27 4.27
N GLY A 11 20.89 9.12 3.78
CA GLY A 11 19.47 9.05 4.10
C GLY A 11 18.75 7.89 3.41
N PHE A 12 17.49 7.70 3.77
CA PHE A 12 16.63 6.66 3.22
C PHE A 12 15.35 7.29 2.70
N SER A 13 14.91 6.93 1.50
CA SER A 13 13.67 7.43 0.92
C SER A 13 12.69 6.29 0.69
N VAL A 14 11.42 6.57 0.97
CA VAL A 14 10.30 5.67 0.69
C VAL A 14 9.55 6.21 -0.52
N TRP A 15 9.30 5.36 -1.50
CA TRP A 15 8.68 5.69 -2.78
C TRP A 15 7.49 4.79 -3.06
N VAL A 16 6.58 5.24 -3.92
CA VAL A 16 5.67 4.34 -4.62
C VAL A 16 6.43 3.68 -5.77
N SER A 17 6.31 2.36 -5.93
CA SER A 17 6.93 1.62 -7.03
C SER A 17 6.54 2.21 -8.39
N GLY A 18 7.53 2.66 -9.15
CA GLY A 18 7.33 3.32 -10.45
C GLY A 18 6.71 4.73 -10.38
N GLY A 19 6.55 5.30 -9.19
CA GLY A 19 5.90 6.60 -8.96
C GLY A 19 6.74 7.58 -8.15
N ASP A 20 6.05 8.38 -7.34
CA ASP A 20 6.63 9.50 -6.60
C ASP A 20 7.23 9.10 -5.24
N ARG A 21 8.09 9.99 -4.73
CA ARG A 21 8.67 9.86 -3.39
C ARG A 21 7.65 10.27 -2.34
N VAL A 22 7.41 9.39 -1.38
CA VAL A 22 6.50 9.61 -0.25
C VAL A 22 7.20 10.36 0.88
N ALA A 23 8.40 9.92 1.25
CA ALA A 23 9.14 10.48 2.37
C ALA A 23 10.66 10.28 2.25
N MET A 24 11.41 11.06 3.03
CA MET A 24 12.85 10.89 3.21
C MET A 24 13.18 10.96 4.70
N LEU A 25 13.94 9.98 5.20
CA LEU A 25 14.22 9.73 6.59
C LEU A 25 15.72 9.61 6.83
N LYS A 26 16.14 9.90 8.06
CA LYS A 26 17.56 9.88 8.45
C LYS A 26 18.06 8.49 8.78
N THR A 27 17.19 7.58 9.19
CA THR A 27 17.55 6.24 9.66
C THR A 27 16.80 5.19 8.85
N ARG A 28 17.44 4.02 8.72
CA ARG A 28 16.87 2.86 8.04
C ARG A 28 15.64 2.34 8.76
N ASP A 29 15.74 2.15 10.07
CA ASP A 29 14.66 1.60 10.90
C ASP A 29 13.37 2.42 10.80
N ALA A 30 13.48 3.75 10.75
CA ALA A 30 12.30 4.61 10.59
C ALA A 30 11.68 4.49 9.19
N ALA A 31 12.51 4.30 8.16
CA ALA A 31 12.05 4.11 6.80
C ALA A 31 11.41 2.73 6.58
N GLU A 32 11.96 1.68 7.21
CA GLU A 32 11.36 0.34 7.21
C GLU A 32 10.03 0.34 7.97
N ALA A 33 9.98 0.91 9.18
CA ALA A 33 8.72 1.03 9.92
C ALA A 33 7.64 1.83 9.17
N LEU A 34 8.03 2.87 8.43
CA LEU A 34 7.10 3.60 7.57
C LEU A 34 6.62 2.75 6.40
N LEU A 35 7.51 1.99 5.77
CA LEU A 35 7.16 1.11 4.66
C LEU A 35 6.15 0.04 5.11
N ASP A 36 6.40 -0.61 6.24
CA ASP A 36 5.50 -1.62 6.81
C ASP A 36 4.10 -1.02 7.09
N ALA A 37 4.05 0.14 7.74
CA ALA A 37 2.79 0.82 8.03
C ALA A 37 2.01 1.25 6.76
N LEU A 38 2.73 1.58 5.68
CA LEU A 38 2.12 1.92 4.41
C LEU A 38 1.57 0.68 3.69
N GLU A 39 2.23 -0.47 3.81
CA GLU A 39 1.75 -1.74 3.25
C GLU A 39 0.48 -2.21 3.96
N ASP A 40 0.45 -2.19 5.29
CA ASP A 40 -0.75 -2.52 6.08
C ASP A 40 -1.95 -1.62 5.72
N ALA A 41 -1.72 -0.30 5.69
CA ALA A 41 -2.78 0.65 5.35
C ALA A 41 -3.26 0.50 3.90
N TRP A 42 -2.36 0.11 2.99
CA TRP A 42 -2.74 -0.11 1.61
C TRP A 42 -3.59 -1.37 1.44
N ASP A 43 -3.24 -2.48 2.09
CA ASP A 43 -4.02 -3.73 2.03
C ASP A 43 -5.46 -3.49 2.51
N ASP A 44 -5.65 -2.80 3.63
CA ASP A 44 -6.97 -2.44 4.15
C ASP A 44 -7.76 -1.56 3.17
N ALA A 45 -7.11 -0.51 2.62
CA ALA A 45 -7.74 0.38 1.66
C ALA A 45 -8.10 -0.34 0.35
N PHE A 46 -7.23 -1.26 -0.10
CA PHE A 46 -7.44 -2.05 -1.31
C PHE A 46 -8.64 -2.99 -1.14
N LEU A 47 -8.69 -3.78 -0.05
CA LEU A 47 -9.80 -4.68 0.22
C LEU A 47 -11.12 -3.93 0.35
N ARG A 48 -11.10 -2.78 1.01
CA ARG A 48 -12.27 -1.91 1.11
C ARG A 48 -12.75 -1.44 -0.27
N ALA A 49 -11.83 -0.93 -1.10
CA ALA A 49 -12.19 -0.44 -2.44
C ALA A 49 -12.75 -1.57 -3.33
N VAL A 50 -12.18 -2.78 -3.25
CA VAL A 50 -12.72 -3.95 -3.95
C VAL A 50 -14.12 -4.28 -3.46
N SER A 51 -14.34 -4.31 -2.14
CA SER A 51 -15.65 -4.59 -1.55
C SER A 51 -16.70 -3.57 -1.99
N GLU A 52 -16.39 -2.27 -1.91
CA GLU A 52 -17.32 -1.19 -2.31
C GLU A 52 -17.72 -1.32 -3.79
N VAL A 53 -16.79 -1.67 -4.67
CA VAL A 53 -17.10 -1.88 -6.10
C VAL A 53 -17.89 -3.18 -6.32
N GLN A 54 -17.62 -4.24 -5.54
CA GLN A 54 -18.37 -5.50 -5.63
C GLN A 54 -19.82 -5.38 -5.15
N GLU A 55 -20.12 -4.46 -4.24
CA GLU A 55 -21.51 -4.18 -3.83
C GLU A 55 -22.34 -3.68 -5.02
N ASP A 56 -21.77 -2.83 -5.87
CA ASP A 56 -22.46 -2.23 -7.02
C ASP A 56 -22.36 -3.08 -8.31
N TYR A 57 -21.23 -3.78 -8.51
CA TYR A 57 -20.89 -4.44 -9.78
C TYR A 57 -20.45 -5.90 -9.61
N GLY A 58 -20.82 -6.57 -8.50
CA GLY A 58 -20.33 -7.91 -8.16
C GLY A 58 -20.56 -8.98 -9.24
N ALA A 59 -21.61 -8.84 -10.07
CA ALA A 59 -21.89 -9.75 -11.18
C ALA A 59 -20.85 -9.68 -12.32
N ASP A 60 -20.07 -8.60 -12.40
CA ASP A 60 -19.03 -8.40 -13.43
C ASP A 60 -17.65 -8.94 -13.00
N PHE A 61 -17.49 -9.37 -11.74
CA PHE A 61 -16.24 -9.97 -11.25
C PHE A 61 -16.12 -11.44 -11.68
N ILE A 62 -14.94 -11.82 -12.20
CA ILE A 62 -14.62 -13.22 -12.57
C ILE A 62 -14.52 -14.11 -11.32
N ASP A 63 -14.11 -13.55 -10.18
CA ASP A 63 -14.02 -14.21 -8.88
C ASP A 63 -14.41 -13.20 -7.78
N PRO A 64 -15.70 -13.09 -7.42
CA PRO A 64 -16.14 -12.16 -6.39
C PRO A 64 -15.65 -12.62 -5.02
N LEU A 65 -15.30 -11.68 -4.13
CA LEU A 65 -15.01 -12.06 -2.75
C LEU A 65 -16.29 -12.66 -2.16
N PRO A 66 -16.18 -13.68 -1.28
CA PRO A 66 -17.36 -14.19 -0.60
C PRO A 66 -18.05 -13.00 0.09
N PRO A 67 -19.39 -12.89 0.00
CA PRO A 67 -20.11 -11.81 0.67
C PRO A 67 -19.68 -11.82 2.13
N ALA A 68 -19.39 -10.64 2.69
CA ALA A 68 -19.06 -10.50 4.10
C ALA A 68 -20.28 -10.97 4.92
N THR A 69 -20.34 -12.25 5.24
CA THR A 69 -21.42 -12.85 6.02
C THR A 69 -21.30 -12.28 7.44
N ASN A 70 -22.19 -11.35 7.77
CA ASN A 70 -22.46 -10.93 9.15
C ASN A 70 -22.96 -12.11 9.99
#